data_AF-A0A7M4D955-F1
#
_entry.id   AF-A0A7M4D955-F1
#
_cell.length_a   1.000
_cell.length_b   1.000
_cell.length_c   1.000
_cell.angle_alpha   90.00
_cell.angle_beta   90.00
_cell.angle_gamma   90.00
#
_symmetry.space_group_name_H-M   'P 1'
#
loop_
_entity.id
_entity.type
_entity.pdbx_description
1 polymer ?
#
loop_
_entity_poly.entity_id
_entity_poly.type
_entity_poly.pdbx_seq_one_letter_code
_entity_poly.pdbx_strand_id
1 'polypeptide(L)'
;MKKYLLLGFLWVISVIIVQAQNAPPVLNSVSGVTVDNSFTLLFTDDGTWQSLISEIRYGDDVVDPSAYDAGTTSGEIVFTPSASVYFQNDTTLNITIVTDGTYFDGVFSQTIGHGTATKFVITTQPTAPASNGGVLGTQPAVSLQDQYSNTCTSDGT
;
A
#
# COMPACT_ATOMS: atom_id res chain seq x y z
N MET A 1 -12.06 76.66 4.73
CA MET A 1 -11.89 75.53 5.66
C MET A 1 -11.76 74.26 4.83
N LYS A 2 -10.56 73.71 4.66
CA LYS A 2 -10.34 72.46 3.90
C LYS A 2 -10.22 71.31 4.89
N LYS A 3 -11.16 70.37 4.80
CA LYS A 3 -11.28 69.20 5.67
C LYS A 3 -10.53 68.06 4.98
N TYR A 4 -9.36 67.69 5.49
CA TYR A 4 -8.61 66.54 4.96
C TYR A 4 -9.09 65.27 5.65
N LEU A 5 -9.67 64.35 4.87
CA LEU A 5 -10.06 63.03 5.31
C LEU A 5 -8.79 62.16 5.30
N LEU A 6 -8.31 61.72 6.46
CA LEU A 6 -7.25 60.71 6.52
C LEU A 6 -7.87 59.35 6.16
N LEU A 7 -7.60 58.85 4.95
CA LEU A 7 -7.78 57.44 4.63
C LEU A 7 -6.63 56.67 5.29
N GLY A 8 -6.92 55.94 6.36
CA GLY A 8 -5.99 54.96 6.92
C GLY A 8 -5.90 53.76 5.98
N PHE A 9 -4.74 53.56 5.35
CA PHE A 9 -4.44 52.34 4.61
C PHE A 9 -4.08 51.24 5.61
N LEU A 10 -4.94 50.23 5.74
CA LEU A 10 -4.65 49.05 6.56
C LEU A 10 -3.75 48.12 5.75
N TRP A 11 -2.48 48.04 6.13
CA TRP A 11 -1.55 47.10 5.50
C TRP A 11 -1.71 45.73 6.16
N VAL A 12 -2.36 44.81 5.46
CA VAL A 12 -2.41 43.41 5.90
C VAL A 12 -1.08 42.78 5.48
N ILE A 13 -0.17 42.59 6.44
CA ILE A 13 1.06 41.83 6.22
C ILE A 13 0.68 40.35 6.35
N SER A 14 0.48 39.68 5.23
CA SER A 14 0.44 38.22 5.21
C SER A 14 1.88 37.70 5.29
N VAL A 15 2.28 37.21 6.46
CA VAL A 15 3.55 36.50 6.62
C VAL A 15 3.33 35.08 6.08
N ILE A 16 3.98 34.75 4.97
CA ILE A 16 4.12 33.36 4.53
C ILE A 16 5.37 32.81 5.20
N ILE A 17 5.21 31.93 6.20
CA ILE A 17 6.32 31.17 6.76
C ILE A 17 6.50 29.93 5.90
N VAL A 18 7.56 29.89 5.09
CA VAL A 18 8.00 28.65 4.45
C VAL A 18 8.87 27.92 5.47
N GLN A 19 8.32 26.91 6.14
CA GLN A 19 9.14 26.00 6.94
C GLN A 19 9.82 25.02 5.98
N ALA A 20 11.14 24.87 6.09
CA ALA A 20 11.84 23.83 5.35
C ALA A 20 11.39 22.47 5.87
N GLN A 21 10.89 21.60 4.99
CA GLN A 21 10.53 20.23 5.36
C GLN A 21 11.78 19.35 5.45
N ASN A 22 11.83 18.52 6.48
CA ASN A 22 12.84 17.50 6.71
C ASN A 22 12.59 16.29 5.80
N ALA A 23 13.67 15.61 5.41
CA ALA A 23 13.55 14.35 4.68
C ALA A 23 13.05 13.23 5.60
N PRO A 24 12.17 12.33 5.12
CA PRO A 24 11.76 11.14 5.86
C PRO A 24 12.96 10.18 6.06
N PRO A 25 12.86 9.24 7.01
CA PRO A 25 13.82 8.16 7.12
C PRO A 25 13.86 7.31 5.85
N VAL A 26 14.96 6.58 5.65
CA VAL A 26 15.08 5.66 4.52
C VAL A 26 14.16 4.47 4.75
N LEU A 27 13.22 4.25 3.83
CA LEU A 27 12.28 3.14 3.84
C LEU A 27 12.68 2.12 2.78
N ASN A 28 12.80 0.84 3.17
CA ASN A 28 13.19 -0.23 2.27
C ASN A 28 12.08 -1.29 2.17
N SER A 29 11.95 -1.92 1.01
CA SER A 29 11.04 -3.04 0.81
C SER A 29 11.36 -4.20 1.77
N VAL A 30 10.33 -4.85 2.28
CA VAL A 30 10.45 -6.06 3.10
C VAL A 30 10.43 -7.29 2.19
N SER A 31 11.36 -8.22 2.40
CA SER A 31 11.44 -9.45 1.61
C SER A 31 10.45 -10.50 2.08
N GLY A 32 9.91 -11.30 1.17
CA GLY A 32 9.09 -12.48 1.51
C GLY A 32 7.70 -12.15 2.05
N VAL A 33 7.21 -10.93 1.81
CA VAL A 33 5.85 -10.52 2.18
C VAL A 33 4.83 -11.28 1.32
N THR A 34 3.78 -11.79 1.95
CA THR A 34 2.63 -12.40 1.28
C THR A 34 1.33 -11.80 1.80
N VAL A 35 0.23 -12.02 1.08
CA VAL A 35 -1.12 -11.59 1.49
C VAL A 35 -1.64 -12.26 2.77
N ASP A 36 -1.00 -13.33 3.26
CA ASP A 36 -1.49 -14.12 4.40
C ASP A 36 -0.99 -13.64 5.76
N ASN A 37 0.16 -12.94 5.80
CA ASN A 37 0.83 -12.60 7.05
C ASN A 37 1.10 -11.10 7.15
N SER A 38 0.98 -10.56 8.36
CA SER A 38 1.48 -9.22 8.64
C SER A 38 2.98 -9.13 8.42
N PHE A 39 3.44 -7.95 8.01
CA PHE A 39 4.87 -7.66 7.82
C PHE A 39 5.24 -6.34 8.48
N THR A 40 6.48 -6.24 8.94
CA THR A 40 6.98 -5.05 9.63
C THR A 40 7.99 -4.30 8.76
N LEU A 41 7.68 -3.06 8.44
CA LEU A 41 8.63 -2.11 7.85
C LEU A 41 9.52 -1.55 8.96
N LEU A 42 10.82 -1.81 8.86
CA LEU A 42 11.82 -1.31 9.80
C LEU A 42 12.53 -0.08 9.21
N PHE A 43 12.71 0.93 10.05
CA PHE A 43 13.47 2.13 9.72
C PHE A 43 14.13 2.72 10.97
N THR A 44 15.07 3.64 10.77
CA THR A 44 15.66 4.40 11.87
C THR A 44 14.77 5.60 12.17
N ASP A 45 13.99 5.53 13.24
CA ASP A 45 13.18 6.64 13.72
C ASP A 45 14.05 7.69 14.44
N ASP A 46 13.75 8.96 14.20
CA ASP A 46 14.35 10.09 14.90
C ASP A 46 13.47 10.58 16.07
N GLY A 47 12.35 9.90 16.30
CA GLY A 47 11.38 10.19 17.35
C GLY A 47 10.36 11.28 16.98
N THR A 48 10.44 11.84 15.76
CA THR A 48 9.53 12.89 15.30
C THR A 48 8.75 12.45 14.07
N TRP A 49 9.43 11.95 13.02
CA TRP A 49 8.78 11.62 11.75
C TRP A 49 7.61 10.66 11.91
N GLN A 50 7.81 9.56 12.64
CA GLN A 50 6.78 8.55 12.84
C GLN A 50 5.56 9.08 13.61
N SER A 51 5.77 10.00 14.57
CA SER A 51 4.68 10.59 15.35
C SER A 51 3.78 11.53 14.56
N LEU A 52 4.25 11.98 13.38
CA LEU A 52 3.53 12.86 12.46
C LEU A 52 2.80 12.09 11.35
N ILE A 53 2.85 10.76 11.34
CA ILE A 53 2.15 9.97 10.31
C ILE A 53 0.64 10.17 10.49
N SER A 54 0.01 10.80 9.49
CA SER A 54 -1.43 11.08 9.50
C SER A 54 -2.23 9.99 8.79
N GLU A 55 -1.70 9.43 7.72
CA GLU A 55 -2.33 8.37 6.93
C GLU A 55 -1.31 7.62 6.07
N ILE A 56 -1.68 6.43 5.61
CA ILE A 56 -0.93 5.70 4.58
C ILE A 56 -1.81 5.57 3.34
N ARG A 57 -1.21 5.78 2.17
CA ARG A 57 -1.88 5.73 0.87
C ARG A 57 -1.24 4.70 -0.06
N TYR A 58 -2.06 4.15 -0.93
CA TYR A 58 -1.65 3.41 -2.12
C TYR A 58 -2.13 4.18 -3.35
N GLY A 59 -1.18 4.73 -4.13
CA GLY A 59 -1.54 5.70 -5.16
C GLY A 59 -2.29 6.90 -4.55
N ASP A 60 -3.51 7.16 -5.03
CA ASP A 60 -4.37 8.20 -4.50
C ASP A 60 -5.31 7.73 -3.38
N ASP A 61 -5.43 6.43 -3.17
CA ASP A 61 -6.38 5.87 -2.21
C ASP A 61 -5.79 5.80 -0.81
N VAL A 62 -6.61 6.13 0.20
CA VAL A 62 -6.25 5.97 1.62
C VAL A 62 -6.41 4.51 2.01
N VAL A 63 -5.37 3.95 2.63
CA VAL A 63 -5.40 2.60 3.21
C VAL A 63 -6.20 2.65 4.51
N ASP A 64 -7.05 1.65 4.72
CA ASP A 64 -7.83 1.55 5.96
C ASP A 64 -6.91 1.55 7.21
N PRO A 65 -7.18 2.38 8.23
CA PRO A 65 -6.36 2.44 9.43
C PRO A 65 -6.24 1.13 10.20
N SER A 66 -7.15 0.17 10.00
CA SER A 66 -7.02 -1.18 10.58
C SER A 66 -5.96 -2.05 9.90
N ALA A 67 -5.48 -1.65 8.73
CA ALA A 67 -4.48 -2.38 7.95
C ALA A 67 -3.04 -1.99 8.27
N TYR A 68 -2.81 -1.05 9.18
CA TYR A 68 -1.48 -0.72 9.65
C TYR A 68 -1.46 -0.26 11.11
N ASP A 69 -0.33 -0.46 11.77
CA ASP A 69 0.02 0.16 13.05
C ASP A 69 1.32 0.92 12.87
N ALA A 70 1.24 2.25 12.89
CA ALA A 70 2.37 3.15 12.71
C ALA A 70 2.81 3.85 14.01
N GLY A 71 2.16 3.57 15.15
CA GLY A 71 2.32 4.38 16.36
C GLY A 71 2.72 3.60 17.62
N THR A 72 2.60 2.27 17.63
CA THR A 72 2.85 1.46 18.83
C THR A 72 4.34 1.34 19.16
N THR A 73 5.18 1.11 18.16
CA THR A 73 6.61 0.84 18.34
C THR A 73 7.45 1.79 17.48
N SER A 74 8.39 2.50 18.12
CA SER A 74 9.30 3.40 17.41
C SER A 74 10.21 2.62 16.46
N GLY A 75 10.35 3.10 15.23
CA GLY A 75 11.14 2.47 14.16
C GLY A 75 10.42 1.35 13.42
N GLU A 76 9.14 1.10 13.72
CA GLU A 76 8.34 0.03 13.13
C GLU A 76 7.00 0.54 12.61
N ILE A 77 6.63 0.11 11.40
CA ILE A 77 5.24 0.16 10.94
C ILE A 77 4.83 -1.27 10.59
N VAL A 78 3.79 -1.78 11.26
CA VAL A 78 3.27 -3.12 11.02
C VAL A 78 2.10 -3.02 10.05
N PHE A 79 2.21 -3.69 8.91
CA PHE A 79 1.13 -3.79 7.93
C PHE A 79 0.41 -5.13 8.09
N THR A 80 -0.92 -5.11 7.98
CA THR A 80 -1.78 -6.30 8.08
C THR A 80 -2.53 -6.48 6.77
N PRO A 81 -2.02 -7.30 5.83
CA PRO A 81 -2.61 -7.46 4.50
C PRO A 81 -4.09 -7.87 4.51
N SER A 82 -4.50 -8.74 5.44
CA SER A 82 -5.88 -9.22 5.53
C SER A 82 -6.91 -8.13 5.84
N ALA A 83 -6.48 -6.97 6.36
CA ALA A 83 -7.35 -5.84 6.69
C ALA A 83 -7.50 -4.80 5.56
N SER A 84 -6.80 -4.96 4.42
CA SER A 84 -6.93 -4.03 3.28
C SER A 84 -7.02 -4.76 1.96
N VAL A 85 -8.05 -4.45 1.18
CA VAL A 85 -8.22 -4.99 -0.18
C VAL A 85 -7.05 -4.64 -1.11
N TYR A 86 -6.33 -3.56 -0.85
CA TYR A 86 -5.15 -3.19 -1.63
C TYR A 86 -3.99 -4.17 -1.41
N PHE A 87 -3.83 -4.66 -0.18
CA PHE A 87 -2.76 -5.59 0.20
C PHE A 87 -3.11 -7.06 -0.04
N GLN A 88 -4.33 -7.35 -0.50
CA GLN A 88 -4.80 -8.70 -0.82
C GLN A 88 -4.49 -9.14 -2.27
N ASN A 89 -3.80 -8.32 -3.06
CA ASN A 89 -3.40 -8.63 -4.43
C ASN A 89 -1.90 -8.96 -4.49
N ASP A 90 -1.52 -9.99 -5.25
CA ASP A 90 -0.11 -10.39 -5.45
C ASP A 90 0.60 -9.46 -6.45
N THR A 91 0.97 -8.27 -5.98
CA THR A 91 1.57 -7.24 -6.84
C THR A 91 2.59 -6.39 -6.10
N THR A 92 3.23 -5.48 -6.83
CA THR A 92 4.10 -4.45 -6.26
C THR A 92 3.32 -3.15 -6.11
N LEU A 93 3.26 -2.64 -4.88
CA LEU A 93 2.54 -1.44 -4.51
C LEU A 93 3.52 -0.31 -4.20
N ASN A 94 3.26 0.89 -4.72
CA ASN A 94 3.94 2.10 -4.27
C ASN A 94 3.15 2.71 -3.12
N ILE A 95 3.73 2.67 -1.93
CA ILE A 95 3.10 3.10 -0.69
C ILE A 95 3.65 4.48 -0.33
N THR A 96 2.74 5.39 0.01
CA THR A 96 3.06 6.74 0.50
C THR A 96 2.63 6.83 1.96
N ILE A 97 3.55 7.18 2.84
CA ILE A 97 3.32 7.45 4.25
C ILE A 97 3.25 8.97 4.41
N VAL A 98 2.03 9.46 4.59
CA VAL A 98 1.74 10.89 4.64
C VAL A 98 2.00 11.41 6.04
N THR A 99 2.64 12.57 6.14
CA THR A 99 2.89 13.23 7.43
C THR A 99 2.21 14.60 7.54
N ASP A 100 1.76 14.96 8.74
CA ASP A 100 1.16 16.26 9.03
C ASP A 100 2.20 17.29 9.51
N GLY A 101 3.04 17.79 8.60
CA GLY A 101 3.74 19.05 8.85
C GLY A 101 5.16 19.15 8.30
N THR A 102 6.14 19.05 9.20
CA THR A 102 7.53 19.47 8.94
C THR A 102 8.37 18.43 8.21
N TYR A 103 7.82 17.27 7.83
CA TYR A 103 8.51 16.27 7.02
C TYR A 103 7.88 16.16 5.64
N PHE A 104 8.68 15.73 4.66
CA PHE A 104 8.14 15.19 3.42
C PHE A 104 7.56 13.79 3.66
N ASP A 105 6.61 13.40 2.81
CA ASP A 105 6.04 12.05 2.83
C ASP A 105 7.11 10.99 2.58
N GLY A 106 7.02 9.88 3.32
CA GLY A 106 7.84 8.70 3.07
C GLY A 106 7.27 7.90 1.91
N VAL A 107 8.13 7.41 1.02
CA VAL A 107 7.70 6.57 -0.10
C VAL A 107 8.56 5.33 -0.23
N PHE A 108 7.94 4.19 -0.49
CA PHE A 108 8.65 2.95 -0.81
C PHE A 108 7.79 2.04 -1.70
N SER A 109 8.45 1.06 -2.33
CA SER A 109 7.79 0.07 -3.16
C SER A 109 7.83 -1.29 -2.46
N GLN A 110 6.68 -1.94 -2.31
CA GLN A 110 6.55 -3.22 -1.63
C GLN A 110 5.96 -4.26 -2.56
N THR A 111 6.71 -5.34 -2.83
CA THR A 111 6.17 -6.52 -3.50
C THR A 111 5.48 -7.41 -2.48
N ILE A 112 4.21 -7.74 -2.73
CA ILE A 112 3.42 -8.68 -1.95
C ILE A 112 3.19 -9.92 -2.82
N GLY A 113 3.61 -11.09 -2.34
CA GLY A 113 3.39 -12.37 -3.01
C GLY A 113 2.02 -12.96 -2.71
N HIS A 114 1.60 -13.93 -3.53
CA HIS A 114 0.39 -14.71 -3.26
C HIS A 114 0.50 -15.46 -1.93
N GLY A 115 -0.66 -15.82 -1.38
CA GLY A 115 -0.77 -16.64 -0.19
C GLY A 115 -0.64 -18.13 -0.49
N THR A 116 -0.96 -18.93 0.50
CA THR A 116 -1.07 -20.39 0.36
C THR A 116 -2.27 -20.73 -0.52
N ALA A 117 -2.09 -21.65 -1.47
CA ALA A 117 -3.20 -22.15 -2.28
C ALA A 117 -4.34 -22.73 -1.44
N THR A 118 -5.56 -22.27 -1.69
CA THR A 118 -6.81 -22.79 -1.07
C THR A 118 -7.83 -23.27 -2.09
N LYS A 119 -7.61 -22.96 -3.38
CA LYS A 119 -8.55 -23.25 -4.48
C LYS A 119 -7.84 -23.90 -5.66
N PHE A 120 -8.54 -24.82 -6.31
CA PHE A 120 -8.24 -25.25 -7.68
C PHE A 120 -9.23 -24.59 -8.64
N VAL A 121 -8.73 -24.00 -9.72
CA VAL A 121 -9.56 -23.36 -10.74
C VAL A 121 -9.23 -23.96 -12.10
N ILE A 122 -10.26 -24.36 -12.84
CA ILE A 122 -10.11 -24.78 -14.24
C ILE A 122 -9.97 -23.52 -15.10
N THR A 123 -8.79 -23.29 -15.65
CA THR A 123 -8.49 -22.14 -16.53
C THR A 123 -8.79 -22.43 -17.99
N THR A 124 -8.87 -23.71 -18.38
CA THR A 124 -9.30 -24.14 -19.71
C THR A 124 -10.27 -25.30 -19.58
N GLN A 125 -11.50 -25.12 -20.07
CA GLN A 125 -12.53 -26.16 -20.04
C GLN A 125 -12.19 -27.27 -21.05
N PRO A 126 -12.47 -28.54 -20.69
CA PRO A 126 -12.32 -29.63 -21.65
C PRO A 126 -13.38 -29.51 -22.75
N THR A 127 -13.03 -29.93 -23.96
CA THR A 127 -13.99 -30.03 -25.07
C THR A 127 -14.27 -31.49 -25.41
N ALA A 128 -15.48 -31.75 -25.90
CA ALA A 128 -15.93 -33.09 -26.20
C ALA A 128 -15.01 -33.78 -27.24
N PRO A 129 -14.81 -35.10 -27.12
CA PRO A 129 -14.10 -35.88 -28.13
C PRO A 129 -14.91 -35.95 -29.43
N ALA A 130 -14.24 -36.23 -30.54
CA ALA A 130 -14.90 -36.42 -31.84
C ALA A 130 -15.81 -37.67 -31.90
N SER A 131 -15.64 -38.61 -30.98
CA SER A 131 -16.45 -39.83 -30.87
C SER A 131 -16.55 -40.25 -29.41
N ASN A 132 -17.65 -40.94 -29.05
CA ASN A 132 -17.87 -41.40 -27.68
C ASN A 132 -16.73 -42.33 -27.22
N GLY A 133 -16.20 -42.09 -26.01
CA GLY A 133 -15.03 -42.80 -25.48
C GLY A 133 -13.67 -42.35 -26.05
N GLY A 134 -13.63 -41.33 -26.91
CA GLY A 134 -12.39 -40.76 -27.44
C GLY A 134 -11.67 -39.82 -26.47
N VAL A 135 -10.46 -39.41 -26.83
CA VAL A 135 -9.67 -38.40 -26.08
C VAL A 135 -10.32 -37.02 -26.20
N LEU A 136 -10.37 -36.28 -25.10
CA LEU A 136 -10.86 -34.89 -25.07
C LEU A 136 -10.17 -34.05 -26.15
N GLY A 137 -10.94 -33.23 -26.86
CA GLY A 137 -10.41 -32.36 -27.92
C GLY A 137 -9.40 -31.35 -27.35
N THR A 138 -9.80 -30.68 -26.27
CA THR A 138 -8.96 -29.80 -25.46
C THR A 138 -8.77 -30.43 -24.09
N GLN A 139 -7.52 -30.55 -23.66
CA GLN A 139 -7.22 -31.00 -22.30
C GLN A 139 -7.52 -29.89 -21.29
N PRO A 140 -8.07 -30.22 -20.11
CA PRO A 140 -8.31 -29.21 -19.10
C PRO A 140 -6.98 -28.70 -18.53
N ALA A 141 -6.91 -27.40 -18.30
CA ALA A 141 -5.81 -26.78 -17.55
C ALA A 141 -6.36 -26.31 -16.19
N VAL A 142 -5.55 -26.50 -15.14
CA VAL A 142 -5.87 -26.08 -13.78
C VAL A 142 -4.81 -25.11 -13.26
N SER A 143 -5.24 -24.20 -12.40
CA SER A 143 -4.38 -23.31 -11.64
C SER A 143 -4.72 -23.41 -10.16
N LEU A 144 -3.71 -23.18 -9.32
CA LEU A 144 -3.91 -22.96 -7.89
C LEU A 144 -4.16 -21.48 -7.64
N GLN A 145 -5.04 -21.20 -6.69
CA GLN A 145 -5.29 -19.84 -6.21
C GLN A 145 -5.37 -19.80 -4.69
N ASP A 146 -4.96 -18.67 -4.12
CA ASP A 146 -5.09 -18.41 -2.69
C ASP A 146 -6.51 -17.98 -2.29
N GLN A 147 -6.68 -17.65 -1.00
CA GLN A 147 -7.96 -17.22 -0.46
C GLN A 147 -8.49 -15.92 -1.08
N TYR A 148 -7.61 -15.05 -1.57
CA TYR A 148 -7.94 -13.79 -2.26
C TYR A 148 -8.04 -13.93 -3.78
N SER A 149 -7.80 -15.13 -4.31
CA SER A 149 -7.87 -15.49 -5.74
C SER A 149 -6.66 -15.03 -6.56
N ASN A 150 -5.53 -14.77 -5.89
CA ASN A 150 -4.24 -14.61 -6.56
C ASN A 150 -3.75 -15.94 -7.09
N THR A 151 -2.98 -15.94 -8.19
CA THR A 151 -2.49 -17.20 -8.79
C THR A 151 -1.25 -17.69 -8.06
N CYS A 152 -1.32 -18.88 -7.48
CA CYS A 152 -0.18 -19.47 -6.79
C CYS A 152 0.80 -20.07 -7.80
N THR A 153 2.01 -19.51 -7.90
CA THR A 153 3.02 -19.90 -8.90
C THR A 153 4.20 -20.68 -8.31
N SER A 154 4.35 -20.71 -6.99
CA SER A 154 5.42 -21.45 -6.29
C SER A 154 5.00 -22.79 -5.67
N ASP A 155 3.71 -23.14 -5.71
CA ASP A 155 3.16 -24.25 -4.90
C ASP A 155 3.23 -25.62 -5.61
N GLY A 156 4.00 -25.70 -6.71
CA GLY A 156 4.10 -26.86 -7.60
C GLY A 156 5.43 -27.61 -7.55
N THR A 157 6.28 -27.36 -6.54
CA THR A 157 7.56 -28.06 -6.34
C THR A 157 7.45 -29.24 -5.38
#